data_AF-A0A239LJP4-F1
#
_entry.id   AF-A0A239LJP4-F1
#
_cell.length_a   1.000
_cell.length_b   1.000
_cell.length_c   1.000
_cell.angle_alpha   90.00
_cell.angle_beta   90.00
_cell.angle_gamma   90.00
#
_symmetry.space_group_name_H-M   'P 1'
#
loop_
_entity.id
_entity.type
_entity.pdbx_description
1 polymer ?
#
loop_
_entity_poly.entity_id
_entity_poly.type
_entity_poly.pdbx_seq_one_letter_code
_entity_poly.pdbx_strand_id
1 'polypeptide(L)'
;MGNADQEKALRILEAALDLRAPVVRHRLKKFPEGAPFLWLSFPGAGGATIFLDRRQWIYLSEPKRGEVAVQLAAGQVDDDPALVIERLLPVMTPVRRRRSTAVRVLASSGIGLAAGAGVGLLSAVLMAILVAGNGYLSDTSTVVVYALAALLGVASGLWLGWRWWRLG
;
A
#
# COMPACT_ATOMS: atom_id res chain seq x y z
N MET A 1 -25.86 17.55 26.52
CA MET A 1 -24.50 17.12 26.90
C MET A 1 -23.57 18.22 26.46
N GLY A 2 -22.79 18.81 27.36
CA GLY A 2 -21.95 19.97 27.03
C GLY A 2 -20.66 19.54 26.32
N ASN A 3 -19.99 20.48 25.65
CA ASN A 3 -18.69 20.23 25.01
C ASN A 3 -17.65 19.71 26.02
N ALA A 4 -17.73 20.13 27.29
CA ALA A 4 -16.85 19.66 28.36
C ALA A 4 -17.04 18.16 28.67
N ASP A 5 -18.29 17.67 28.67
CA ASP A 5 -18.61 16.27 28.92
C ASP A 5 -18.12 15.38 27.76
N GLN A 6 -18.29 15.87 26.53
CA GLN A 6 -17.79 15.20 25.33
C GLN A 6 -16.26 15.15 25.31
N GLU A 7 -15.59 16.24 25.71
CA GLU A 7 -14.13 16.29 25.81
C GLU A 7 -13.61 15.27 26.83
N LYS A 8 -14.31 15.15 27.98
CA LYS A 8 -13.98 14.13 29.00
C LYS A 8 -14.16 12.71 28.46
N ALA A 9 -15.25 12.43 27.76
CA ALA A 9 -15.48 11.12 27.14
C ALA A 9 -14.41 10.78 26.09
N LEU A 10 -14.03 11.75 25.26
CA LEU A 10 -12.98 11.56 24.25
C LEU A 10 -11.60 11.29 24.87
N ARG A 11 -11.27 11.92 26.01
CA ARG A 11 -10.03 11.62 26.75
C ARG A 11 -10.01 10.22 27.36
N ILE A 12 -11.16 9.71 27.79
CA ILE A 12 -11.28 8.33 28.27
C ILE A 12 -11.03 7.36 27.11
N LEU A 13 -11.59 7.65 25.93
CA LEU A 13 -11.36 6.87 24.72
C LEU A 13 -9.89 6.94 24.27
N GLU A 14 -9.25 8.10 24.40
CA GLU A 14 -7.84 8.32 24.12
C GLU A 14 -6.94 7.39 24.97
N ALA A 15 -7.17 7.36 26.28
CA ALA A 15 -6.43 6.47 27.19
C ALA A 15 -6.66 4.99 26.85
N ALA A 16 -7.87 4.61 26.45
CA ALA A 16 -8.16 3.25 26.04
C ALA A 16 -7.51 2.88 24.69
N LEU A 17 -7.36 3.84 23.77
CA LEU A 17 -6.62 3.66 22.52
C LEU A 17 -5.12 3.48 22.75
N ASP A 18 -4.52 4.22 23.68
CA ASP A 18 -3.11 4.03 24.06
C ASP A 18 -2.83 2.61 24.56
N LEU A 19 -3.77 2.03 25.30
CA LEU A 19 -3.64 0.68 25.84
C LEU A 19 -3.85 -0.42 24.78
N ARG A 20 -4.85 -0.25 23.89
CA ARG A 20 -5.29 -1.31 22.98
C ARG A 20 -4.78 -1.17 21.54
N ALA A 21 -4.34 0.02 21.15
CA ALA A 21 -3.90 0.34 19.79
C ALA A 21 -2.73 1.36 19.79
N PRO A 22 -1.59 1.06 20.43
CA PRO A 22 -0.49 2.01 20.64
C PRO A 22 0.18 2.50 19.34
N VAL A 23 -0.05 1.81 18.22
CA VAL A 23 0.48 2.17 16.90
C VAL A 23 -0.34 3.30 16.26
N VAL A 24 -1.56 3.55 16.74
CA VAL A 24 -2.46 4.60 16.23
C VAL A 24 -2.06 5.93 16.86
N ARG A 25 -1.65 6.90 16.04
CA ARG A 25 -1.45 8.26 16.52
C ARG A 25 -2.79 8.93 16.63
N HIS A 26 -3.06 9.57 17.75
CA HIS A 26 -4.30 10.28 17.97
C HIS A 26 -4.04 11.70 18.49
N ARG A 27 -5.01 12.58 18.28
CA ARG A 27 -4.97 13.95 18.81
C ARG A 27 -6.37 14.50 18.96
N LEU A 28 -6.67 14.99 20.15
CA LEU A 28 -7.90 15.73 20.42
C LEU A 28 -7.88 17.10 19.73
N LYS A 29 -8.95 17.43 19.00
CA LYS A 29 -9.15 18.67 18.26
C LYS A 29 -10.60 19.15 18.42
N LYS A 30 -10.90 20.33 17.87
CA LYS A 30 -12.24 20.91 17.86
C LYS A 30 -12.63 21.25 16.43
N PHE A 31 -13.88 20.95 16.06
CA PHE A 31 -14.47 21.41 14.82
C PHE A 31 -14.62 22.95 14.84
N PRO A 32 -14.82 23.59 13.68
CA PRO A 32 -15.07 25.04 13.62
C PRO A 32 -16.26 25.48 14.48
N GLU A 33 -17.27 24.63 14.64
CA GLU A 33 -18.44 24.87 15.50
C GLU A 33 -18.13 24.70 17.00
N GLY A 34 -16.90 24.32 17.37
CA GLY A 34 -16.42 24.17 18.74
C GLY A 34 -16.60 22.77 19.35
N ALA A 35 -17.26 21.86 18.64
CA ALA A 35 -17.46 20.48 19.09
C ALA A 35 -16.13 19.69 19.09
N PRO A 36 -15.78 18.98 20.18
CA PRO A 36 -14.54 18.22 20.25
C PRO A 36 -14.61 16.93 19.43
N PHE A 37 -13.48 16.55 18.85
CA PHE A 37 -13.29 15.28 18.14
C PHE A 37 -11.89 14.73 18.34
N LEU A 38 -11.74 13.41 18.24
CA LEU A 38 -10.47 12.72 18.27
C LEU A 38 -10.04 12.40 16.84
N TRP A 39 -8.95 13.03 16.40
CA TRP A 39 -8.34 12.71 15.12
C TRP A 39 -7.41 11.51 15.28
N LEU A 40 -7.54 10.52 14.41
CA LEU A 40 -6.71 9.33 14.35
C LEU A 40 -5.89 9.33 13.06
N SER A 41 -4.66 8.85 13.14
CA SER A 41 -3.77 8.68 12.01
C SER A 41 -3.10 7.32 12.05
N PHE A 42 -3.27 6.59 10.95
CA PHE A 42 -2.72 5.24 10.79
C PHE A 42 -1.51 5.27 9.86
N PRO A 43 -0.40 4.61 10.21
CA PRO A 43 0.70 4.44 9.28
C PRO A 43 0.23 3.67 8.04
N GLY A 44 0.19 4.36 6.90
CA GLY A 44 -0.16 3.78 5.60
C GLY A 44 -1.66 3.79 5.23
N ALA A 45 -2.60 4.15 6.12
CA ALA A 45 -4.04 4.03 5.85
C ALA A 45 -4.83 5.37 5.80
N GLY A 46 -4.19 6.51 6.04
CA GLY A 46 -4.86 7.82 6.03
C GLY A 46 -5.39 8.22 7.41
N GLY A 47 -6.29 9.20 7.46
CA GLY A 47 -6.83 9.75 8.70
C GLY A 47 -8.22 9.20 9.02
N ALA A 48 -8.60 9.24 10.29
CA ALA A 48 -9.99 9.08 10.71
C ALA A 48 -10.34 10.08 11.81
N THR A 49 -11.63 10.26 12.02
CA THR A 49 -12.17 11.19 13.02
C THR A 49 -13.20 10.45 13.83
N ILE A 50 -13.08 10.52 15.16
CA ILE A 50 -14.08 10.03 16.10
C ILE A 50 -14.69 11.22 16.84
N PHE A 51 -16.01 11.29 16.88
CA PHE A 51 -16.71 12.33 17.63
C PHE A 51 -18.01 11.77 18.22
N LEU A 52 -18.59 12.54 19.14
CA LEU A 52 -19.86 12.23 19.76
C LEU A 52 -20.98 13.03 19.10
N ASP A 53 -21.97 12.33 18.55
CA ASP A 53 -23.21 12.95 18.09
C ASP A 53 -24.41 12.28 18.76
N ARG A 54 -25.30 13.08 19.36
CA ARG A 54 -26.52 12.59 20.06
C ARG A 54 -26.29 11.38 20.99
N ARG A 55 -25.18 11.37 21.75
CA ARG A 55 -24.73 10.27 22.64
C ARG A 55 -24.26 9.00 21.91
N GLN A 56 -23.97 9.07 20.62
CA GLN A 56 -23.38 7.98 19.86
C GLN A 56 -21.95 8.31 19.46
N TRP A 57 -21.08 7.32 19.55
CA TRP A 57 -19.74 7.38 18.99
C TRP A 57 -19.81 7.23 17.48
N ILE A 58 -19.41 8.24 16.75
CA ILE A 58 -19.34 8.23 15.29
C ILE A 58 -17.88 8.18 14.87
N TYR A 59 -17.55 7.20 14.03
CA TYR A 59 -16.27 7.06 13.36
C TYR A 59 -16.42 7.39 11.88
N LEU A 60 -15.57 8.29 11.40
CA LEU A 60 -15.43 8.66 10.00
C LEU A 60 -14.02 8.36 9.53
N SER A 61 -13.87 7.47 8.56
CA SER A 61 -12.60 7.23 7.88
C SER A 61 -12.47 8.15 6.67
N GLU A 62 -11.41 8.96 6.66
CA GLU A 62 -11.04 9.86 5.58
C GLU A 62 -9.63 9.51 5.09
N PRO A 63 -9.49 8.48 4.23
CA PRO A 63 -8.19 8.07 3.71
C PRO A 63 -7.53 9.17 2.84
N LYS A 64 -8.34 10.08 2.30
CA LYS A 64 -7.95 11.39 1.77
C LYS A 64 -8.87 12.46 2.36
N ARG A 65 -8.33 13.67 2.49
CA ARG A 65 -9.05 14.82 3.05
C ARG A 65 -10.32 15.10 2.22
N GLY A 66 -11.49 15.01 2.87
CA GLY A 66 -12.79 15.24 2.22
C GLY A 66 -13.39 14.05 1.47
N GLU A 67 -12.69 12.91 1.37
CA GLU A 67 -13.27 11.65 0.87
C GLU A 67 -13.65 10.77 2.06
N VAL A 68 -14.91 10.82 2.50
CA VAL A 68 -15.41 9.90 3.53
C VAL A 68 -15.57 8.52 2.90
N ALA A 69 -14.72 7.58 3.31
CA ALA A 69 -14.75 6.22 2.82
C ALA A 69 -15.65 5.31 3.67
N VAL A 70 -15.67 5.54 4.99
CA VAL A 70 -16.45 4.73 5.93
C VAL A 70 -17.03 5.62 7.01
N GLN A 71 -18.32 5.46 7.29
CA GLN A 71 -19.00 6.03 8.44
C GLN A 71 -19.59 4.90 9.28
N LEU A 72 -19.30 4.89 10.57
CA LEU A 72 -19.75 3.86 11.50
C LEU A 72 -20.21 4.48 12.81
N ALA A 73 -21.38 4.06 13.29
CA ALA A 73 -21.76 4.25 14.68
C ALA A 73 -21.13 3.14 15.53
N ALA A 74 -20.13 3.48 16.35
CA ALA A 74 -19.34 2.53 17.12
C ALA A 74 -19.97 2.12 18.46
N GLY A 75 -21.00 2.84 18.90
CA GLY A 75 -21.73 2.54 20.14
C GLY A 75 -22.37 3.78 20.76
N GLN A 76 -22.89 3.60 21.97
CA GLN A 76 -23.41 4.67 22.82
C GLN A 76 -22.27 5.25 23.67
N VAL A 77 -22.44 6.50 24.15
CA VAL A 77 -21.47 7.15 25.04
C VAL A 77 -21.31 6.44 26.39
N ASP A 78 -22.37 5.74 26.80
CA ASP A 78 -22.43 4.97 28.05
C ASP A 78 -21.86 3.55 27.88
N ASP A 79 -21.53 3.13 26.65
CA ASP A 79 -20.85 1.86 26.40
C ASP A 79 -19.42 1.90 26.95
N ASP A 80 -18.89 0.73 27.38
CA ASP A 80 -17.50 0.61 27.79
C ASP A 80 -16.57 1.07 26.64
N PRO A 81 -15.67 2.04 26.87
CA PRO A 81 -14.72 2.51 25.85
C PRO A 81 -13.88 1.38 25.25
N ALA A 82 -13.61 0.31 26.00
CA ALA A 82 -12.93 -0.87 25.48
C ALA A 82 -13.73 -1.58 24.39
N LEU A 83 -15.05 -1.74 24.57
CA LEU A 83 -15.95 -2.34 23.59
C LEU A 83 -16.09 -1.46 22.34
N VAL A 84 -16.14 -0.14 22.53
CA VAL A 84 -16.15 0.81 21.41
C VAL A 84 -14.90 0.65 20.56
N ILE A 85 -13.72 0.53 21.18
CA ILE A 85 -12.46 0.32 20.47
C ILE A 85 -12.42 -1.04 19.77
N GLU A 86 -12.91 -2.11 20.41
CA GLU A 86 -13.00 -3.43 19.77
C GLU A 86 -13.88 -3.41 18.51
N ARG A 87 -14.97 -2.64 18.51
CA ARG A 87 -15.81 -2.44 17.32
C ARG A 87 -15.15 -1.59 16.25
N LEU A 88 -14.29 -0.65 16.65
CA LEU A 88 -13.56 0.21 15.74
C LEU A 88 -12.38 -0.50 15.08
N LEU A 89 -11.66 -1.36 15.81
CA LEU A 89 -10.44 -2.04 15.34
C LEU A 89 -10.58 -2.69 13.95
N PRO A 90 -11.64 -3.49 13.67
CA PRO A 90 -11.85 -4.11 12.37
C PRO A 90 -11.94 -3.10 11.23
N VAL A 91 -12.50 -1.92 11.51
CA VAL A 91 -12.76 -0.86 10.52
C VAL A 91 -11.61 0.15 10.44
N MET A 92 -10.77 0.18 11.48
CA MET A 92 -9.46 0.84 11.49
C MET A 92 -8.40 0.06 10.69
N THR A 93 -8.66 -1.21 10.35
CA THR A 93 -7.72 -1.98 9.54
C THR A 93 -7.49 -1.29 8.19
N PRO A 94 -6.24 -1.26 7.71
CA PRO A 94 -5.93 -0.60 6.46
C PRO A 94 -6.76 -1.24 5.36
N VAL A 95 -7.66 -0.47 4.75
CA VAL A 95 -8.12 -0.75 3.38
C VAL A 95 -6.85 -0.94 2.60
N ARG A 96 -6.54 -2.20 2.27
CA ARG A 96 -5.27 -2.65 1.71
C ARG A 96 -4.94 -1.75 0.54
N ARG A 97 -4.15 -0.69 0.80
CA ARG A 97 -3.99 0.40 -0.17
C ARG A 97 -3.42 -0.24 -1.41
N ARG A 98 -4.18 -0.15 -2.49
CA ARG A 98 -3.76 -0.43 -3.86
C ARG A 98 -2.36 0.18 -4.01
N ARG A 99 -1.33 -0.67 -4.05
CA ARG A 99 0.09 -0.29 -4.15
C ARG A 99 0.16 0.87 -5.15
N SER A 100 0.59 2.05 -4.69
CA SER A 100 0.55 3.26 -5.50
C SER A 100 1.20 2.98 -6.86
N THR A 101 0.57 3.46 -7.94
CA THR A 101 1.01 3.22 -9.32
C THR A 101 2.51 3.55 -9.48
N ALA A 102 3.00 4.55 -8.76
CA ALA A 102 4.43 4.91 -8.71
C ALA A 102 5.35 3.79 -8.17
N VAL A 103 4.97 3.09 -7.10
CA VAL A 103 5.76 1.95 -6.55
C VAL A 103 5.71 0.77 -7.51
N ARG A 104 4.59 0.59 -8.22
CA ARG A 104 4.45 -0.45 -9.24
C ARG A 104 5.31 -0.14 -10.47
N VAL A 105 5.39 1.12 -10.88
CA VAL A 105 6.26 1.61 -11.97
C VAL A 105 7.74 1.51 -11.58
N LEU A 106 8.13 1.91 -10.37
CA LEU A 106 9.52 1.78 -9.91
C LEU A 106 9.97 0.32 -9.84
N ALA A 107 9.10 -0.57 -9.36
CA ALA A 107 9.37 -2.01 -9.33
C ALA A 107 9.45 -2.62 -10.75
N SER A 108 8.63 -2.16 -11.70
CA SER A 108 8.76 -2.60 -13.10
C SER A 108 10.03 -2.05 -13.77
N SER A 109 10.45 -0.83 -13.45
CA SER A 109 11.68 -0.24 -13.99
C SER A 109 12.93 -0.95 -13.49
N GLY A 110 12.96 -1.38 -12.22
CA GLY A 110 14.07 -2.16 -11.66
C GLY A 110 14.24 -3.53 -12.34
N ILE A 111 13.13 -4.19 -12.69
CA ILE A 111 13.15 -5.48 -13.40
C ILE A 111 13.54 -5.30 -14.88
N GLY A 112 13.10 -4.20 -15.52
CA GLY A 112 13.49 -3.87 -16.89
C GLY A 112 15.00 -3.63 -17.03
N LEU A 113 15.64 -2.98 -16.05
CA LEU A 113 17.09 -2.78 -16.03
C LEU A 113 17.86 -4.08 -15.83
N ALA A 114 17.39 -4.99 -14.96
CA ALA A 114 18.02 -6.29 -14.76
C ALA A 114 17.93 -7.18 -16.01
N ALA A 115 16.79 -7.16 -16.70
CA ALA A 115 16.61 -7.91 -17.95
C ALA A 115 17.45 -7.33 -19.10
N GLY A 116 17.51 -6.00 -19.24
CA GLY A 116 18.32 -5.32 -20.26
C GLY A 116 19.83 -5.52 -20.06
N ALA A 117 20.31 -5.47 -18.82
CA ALA A 117 21.71 -5.72 -18.48
C ALA A 117 22.13 -7.17 -18.80
N GLY A 118 21.23 -8.14 -18.57
CA GLY A 118 21.48 -9.55 -18.90
C GLY A 118 21.68 -9.79 -20.39
N VAL A 119 20.82 -9.20 -21.24
CA VAL A 119 20.91 -9.35 -22.70
C VAL A 119 22.15 -8.63 -23.26
N GLY A 120 22.47 -7.44 -22.75
CA GLY A 120 23.66 -6.69 -23.16
C GLY A 120 24.96 -7.44 -22.81
N LEU A 121 25.03 -8.03 -21.62
CA LEU A 121 26.19 -8.80 -21.18
C LEU A 121 26.32 -10.12 -21.97
N LEU A 122 25.20 -10.77 -22.31
CA LEU A 122 25.21 -11.97 -23.15
C LEU A 122 25.65 -11.66 -24.59
N SER A 123 25.22 -10.52 -25.15
CA SER A 123 25.65 -10.05 -26.47
C SER A 123 27.16 -9.70 -26.48
N ALA A 124 27.65 -9.06 -25.42
CA ALA A 124 29.08 -8.75 -25.26
C ALA A 124 29.93 -10.02 -25.12
N VAL A 125 29.46 -11.02 -24.36
CA VAL A 125 30.14 -12.32 -24.23
C VAL A 125 30.15 -13.08 -25.55
N LEU A 126 29.04 -13.06 -26.31
CA LEU A 126 28.98 -13.67 -27.64
C LEU A 126 29.95 -12.99 -28.61
N MET A 127 30.02 -11.67 -28.62
CA MET A 127 30.99 -10.94 -29.44
C MET A 127 32.43 -11.20 -29.00
N ALA A 128 32.69 -11.28 -27.69
CA ALA A 128 34.02 -11.61 -27.18
C ALA A 128 34.46 -13.02 -27.60
N ILE A 129 33.55 -14.00 -27.62
CA ILE A 129 33.83 -15.37 -28.10
C ILE A 129 34.05 -15.39 -29.62
N LEU A 130 33.26 -14.61 -30.39
CA LEU A 130 33.44 -14.47 -31.84
C LEU A 130 34.79 -13.83 -32.21
N VAL A 131 35.20 -12.78 -31.49
CA VAL A 131 36.49 -12.10 -31.72
C VAL A 131 37.67 -12.93 -31.23
N ALA A 132 37.53 -13.64 -30.10
CA ALA A 132 38.57 -14.55 -29.60
C ALA A 132 38.69 -15.85 -30.42
N GLY A 133 37.60 -16.26 -31.10
CA GLY A 133 37.49 -17.49 -31.88
C GLY A 133 37.79 -17.32 -33.37
N ASN A 134 38.68 -16.39 -33.75
CA ASN A 134 39.07 -16.12 -35.14
C ASN A 134 39.93 -17.26 -35.75
N GLY A 135 39.40 -18.49 -35.75
CA GLY A 135 40.09 -19.64 -36.36
C GLY A 135 39.25 -20.91 -36.61
N TYR A 136 38.15 -21.18 -35.88
CA TYR A 136 37.50 -22.51 -35.97
C TYR A 136 36.02 -22.53 -35.51
N LEU A 137 35.10 -21.90 -36.24
CA LEU A 137 33.67 -22.11 -35.99
C LEU A 137 32.93 -22.40 -37.30
N SER A 138 32.45 -23.64 -37.43
CA SER A 138 31.60 -24.14 -38.50
C SER A 138 30.24 -23.42 -38.46
N ASP A 139 29.65 -23.12 -39.62
CA ASP A 139 28.34 -22.45 -39.80
C ASP A 139 27.24 -22.96 -38.85
N THR A 140 27.31 -24.22 -38.43
CA THR A 140 26.39 -24.84 -37.48
C THR A 140 26.37 -24.17 -36.10
N SER A 141 27.50 -23.69 -35.57
CA SER A 141 27.53 -23.03 -34.26
C SER A 141 26.87 -21.65 -34.31
N THR A 142 27.03 -20.94 -35.42
CA THR A 142 26.40 -19.63 -35.63
C THR A 142 24.87 -19.78 -35.69
N VAL A 143 24.37 -20.79 -36.38
CA VAL A 143 22.92 -21.09 -36.45
C VAL A 143 22.35 -21.46 -35.08
N VAL A 144 23.07 -22.27 -34.29
CA VAL A 144 22.65 -22.66 -32.93
C VAL A 144 22.56 -21.44 -32.01
N VAL A 145 23.50 -20.50 -32.11
CA VAL A 145 23.50 -19.26 -31.33
C VAL A 145 22.32 -18.36 -31.71
N TYR A 146 22.04 -18.18 -33.00
CA TYR A 146 20.88 -17.40 -33.46
C TYR A 146 19.55 -18.06 -33.04
N ALA A 147 19.45 -19.39 -33.10
CA ALA A 147 18.27 -20.12 -32.66
C ALA A 147 18.01 -19.95 -31.15
N LEU A 148 19.05 -19.99 -30.32
CA LEU A 148 18.93 -19.77 -28.88
C LEU A 148 18.52 -18.33 -28.55
N ALA A 149 19.09 -17.35 -29.26
CA ALA A 149 18.72 -15.94 -29.09
C ALA A 149 17.24 -15.70 -29.45
N ALA A 150 16.76 -16.30 -30.55
CA ALA A 150 15.36 -16.21 -30.96
C ALA A 150 14.42 -16.86 -29.93
N LEU A 151 14.74 -18.05 -29.43
CA LEU A 151 13.94 -18.75 -28.42
C LEU A 151 13.85 -17.96 -27.11
N LEU A 152 14.95 -17.35 -26.67
CA LEU A 152 14.97 -16.52 -25.47
C LEU A 152 14.16 -15.21 -25.66
N GLY A 153 14.21 -14.61 -26.84
CA GLY A 153 13.38 -13.46 -27.20
C GLY A 153 11.88 -13.79 -27.15
N VAL A 154 11.47 -14.93 -27.71
CA VAL A 154 10.08 -15.39 -27.68
C VAL A 154 9.64 -15.74 -26.25
N ALA A 155 10.47 -16.43 -25.48
CA ALA A 155 10.17 -16.81 -24.10
C ALA A 155 10.01 -15.57 -23.19
N SER A 156 10.88 -14.57 -23.36
CA SER A 156 10.80 -13.32 -22.59
C SER A 156 9.57 -12.49 -22.98
N GLY A 157 9.23 -12.42 -24.27
CA GLY A 157 8.00 -11.78 -24.76
C GLY A 157 6.72 -12.45 -24.22
N LEU A 158 6.65 -13.78 -24.29
CA LEU A 158 5.53 -14.56 -23.74
C LEU A 158 5.40 -14.39 -22.22
N TRP A 159 6.51 -14.37 -21.50
CA TRP A 159 6.50 -14.16 -20.05
C TRP A 159 6.01 -12.75 -19.69
N LEU A 160 6.41 -11.73 -20.44
CA LEU A 160 5.94 -10.35 -20.25
C LEU A 160 4.43 -10.24 -20.52
N GLY A 161 3.97 -10.81 -21.64
CA GLY A 161 2.55 -10.80 -22.03
C GLY A 161 1.66 -11.53 -21.03
N TRP A 162 2.07 -12.72 -20.60
CA TRP A 162 1.34 -13.50 -19.59
C TRP A 162 1.28 -12.79 -18.23
N ARG A 163 2.37 -12.12 -17.84
CA ARG A 163 2.42 -11.37 -16.57
C ARG A 163 1.54 -10.11 -16.63
N TRP A 164 1.44 -9.45 -17.77
CA TRP A 164 0.51 -8.34 -17.98
C TRP A 164 -0.95 -8.80 -17.90
N TRP A 165 -1.27 -9.94 -18.51
CA TRP A 165 -2.63 -10.49 -18.49
C TRP A 165 -3.11 -10.88 -17.08
N ARG A 166 -2.22 -11.32 -16.19
CA ARG A 166 -2.55 -11.62 -14.78
C ARG A 166 -2.69 -10.39 -13.87
N LEU A 167 -2.22 -9.22 -14.29
CA LEU A 167 -2.16 -8.01 -13.46
C LEU A 167 -3.21 -6.95 -13.81
N GLY A 168 -3.87 -7.09 -14.97
CA GLY A 168 -5.06 -6.34 -15.37
C GLY A 168 -6.32 -6.98 -14.82
#